data_AF-A0AAW8JGX6-F1
#
_entry.id   AF-A0AAW8JGX6-F1
#
_cell.length_a   1.000
_cell.length_b   1.000
_cell.length_c   1.000
_cell.angle_alpha   90.00
_cell.angle_beta   90.00
_cell.angle_gamma   90.00
#
_symmetry.space_group_name_H-M   'P 1'
#
loop_
_entity.id
_entity.type
_entity.pdbx_description
1 polymer ?
#
loop_
_entity_poly.entity_id
_entity_poly.type
_entity_poly.pdbx_seq_one_letter_code
_entity_poly.pdbx_strand_id
1 'polypeptide(L)'
;MVGSVRITSTLPSSGYGSEETPKEKYIGECKWKFYYPLDSNTKVWSKAEMLEKQRCEEVINNKFSIDEVLHISVFVLTLVFFISCVLKGRRVVKKNEAITREKADMSVEMSVIFVLSFVISTFVFVLLYVAYIVFLSYKY
;
A
#
# COMPACT_ATOMS: atom_id res chain seq x y z
N MET A 1 32.37 -11.43 32.93
CA MET A 1 31.69 -10.28 32.30
C MET A 1 31.84 -10.44 30.80
N VAL A 2 30.81 -10.94 30.12
CA VAL A 2 30.85 -11.17 28.67
C VAL A 2 30.39 -9.88 28.00
N GLY A 3 31.32 -9.17 27.36
CA GLY A 3 31.04 -7.96 26.60
C GLY A 3 30.14 -8.28 25.41
N SER A 4 29.00 -7.61 25.35
CA SER A 4 28.10 -7.67 24.21
C SER A 4 28.77 -6.97 23.02
N VAL A 5 29.28 -7.77 22.08
CA VAL A 5 29.78 -7.27 20.80
C VAL A 5 28.55 -6.92 19.95
N ARG A 6 28.23 -5.62 19.88
CA ARG A 6 27.36 -5.09 18.83
C ARG A 6 28.09 -5.25 17.50
N ILE A 7 27.74 -6.27 16.73
CA ILE A 7 28.16 -6.41 15.34
C ILE A 7 27.32 -5.42 14.53
N THR A 8 27.92 -4.28 14.21
CA THR A 8 27.38 -3.31 13.26
C THR A 8 27.43 -3.97 11.88
N SER A 9 26.28 -4.43 11.38
CA SER A 9 26.15 -5.07 10.07
C SER A 9 26.17 -4.02 8.96
N THR A 10 27.36 -3.74 8.41
CA THR A 10 27.49 -3.15 7.08
C THR A 10 27.10 -4.19 6.03
N LEU A 11 25.93 -4.01 5.41
CA LEU A 11 25.51 -4.73 4.21
C LEU A 11 26.60 -4.64 3.11
N PRO A 12 26.84 -5.69 2.31
CA PRO A 12 27.46 -5.50 1.00
C PRO A 12 26.48 -4.73 0.13
N SER A 13 26.76 -3.44 -0.06
CA SER A 13 26.10 -2.56 -1.02
C SER A 13 26.42 -3.05 -2.43
N SER A 14 25.54 -3.86 -3.00
CA SER A 14 25.50 -4.13 -4.44
C SER A 14 24.50 -3.18 -5.09
N GLY A 15 25.02 -2.07 -5.63
CA GLY A 15 24.60 -1.48 -6.91
C GLY A 15 23.16 -1.01 -7.10
N TYR A 16 23.03 0.30 -7.33
CA TYR A 16 21.86 1.04 -7.83
C TYR A 16 20.69 1.21 -6.87
N GLY A 17 20.52 2.44 -6.38
CA GLY A 17 19.45 2.86 -5.47
C GLY A 17 18.06 2.78 -6.09
N SER A 18 17.48 1.59 -6.10
CA SER A 18 16.04 1.44 -5.92
C SER A 18 15.78 1.39 -4.41
N GLU A 19 14.91 2.25 -3.88
CA GLU A 19 14.36 2.04 -2.55
C GLU A 19 13.70 0.65 -2.53
N GLU A 20 14.34 -0.32 -1.87
CA GLU A 20 13.77 -1.66 -1.72
C GLU A 20 12.41 -1.53 -1.04
N THR A 21 11.39 -2.11 -1.65
CA THR A 21 10.06 -2.14 -1.06
C THR A 21 10.09 -2.90 0.27
N PRO A 22 9.19 -2.61 1.24
CA PRO A 22 9.15 -3.31 2.53
C PRO A 22 9.11 -4.85 2.39
N LYS A 23 8.42 -5.33 1.34
CA LYS A 23 8.33 -6.75 0.98
C LYS A 23 9.67 -7.31 0.50
N GLU A 24 10.43 -6.58 -0.32
CA GLU A 24 11.76 -7.02 -0.79
C GLU A 24 12.75 -7.09 0.35
N LYS A 25 12.74 -6.09 1.25
CA LYS A 25 13.55 -6.10 2.47
C LYS A 25 13.25 -7.30 3.35
N TYR A 26 11.96 -7.59 3.59
CA TYR A 26 11.53 -8.76 4.36
C TYR A 26 11.95 -10.09 3.69
N ILE A 27 11.84 -10.20 2.36
CA ILE A 27 12.31 -11.39 1.61
C ILE A 27 13.83 -11.55 1.75
N GLY A 28 14.60 -10.45 1.73
CA GLY A 28 16.04 -10.46 1.96
C GLY A 28 16.41 -11.01 3.34
N GLU A 29 15.74 -10.52 4.39
CA GLU A 29 15.93 -11.00 5.77
C GLU A 29 15.53 -12.48 5.91
N CYS A 30 14.40 -12.90 5.33
CA CYS A 30 13.97 -14.29 5.29
C CYS A 30 15.01 -15.22 4.63
N LYS A 31 15.53 -14.82 3.46
CA LYS A 31 16.57 -15.58 2.75
C LYS A 31 17.85 -15.66 3.58
N TRP A 32 18.27 -14.57 4.19
CA TRP A 32 19.47 -14.54 5.03
C TRP A 32 19.33 -15.43 6.27
N LYS A 33 18.18 -15.40 6.93
CA LYS A 33 17.93 -16.11 8.19
C LYS A 33 17.71 -17.62 8.01
N PHE A 34 17.01 -18.04 6.96
CA PHE A 34 16.57 -19.44 6.79
C PHE A 34 17.24 -20.20 5.64
N TYR A 35 17.80 -19.52 4.64
CA TYR A 35 18.28 -20.15 3.40
C TYR A 35 19.77 -19.95 3.11
N TYR A 36 20.40 -18.86 3.57
CA TYR A 36 21.85 -18.63 3.44
C TYR A 36 22.76 -19.45 4.38
N PRO A 37 22.38 -19.83 5.62
CA PRO A 37 23.27 -20.67 6.42
C PRO A 37 23.37 -22.06 5.78
N LEU A 38 24.57 -22.41 5.30
CA LEU A 38 24.94 -23.70 4.69
C LEU A 38 24.62 -24.93 5.55
N ASP A 39 24.30 -24.73 6.83
CA ASP A 39 24.06 -25.75 7.87
C ASP A 39 22.55 -25.92 8.22
N SER A 40 21.64 -25.53 7.33
CA SER A 40 20.18 -25.50 7.64
C SER A 40 19.54 -26.87 7.90
N ASN A 41 20.21 -27.98 7.56
CA ASN A 41 19.67 -29.33 7.70
C ASN A 41 19.81 -29.93 9.11
N THR A 42 20.63 -29.32 9.98
CA THR A 42 20.90 -29.84 11.34
C THR A 42 20.35 -28.94 12.45
N LYS A 43 19.80 -27.76 12.10
CA LYS A 43 19.25 -26.82 13.08
C LYS A 43 17.83 -27.21 13.48
N VAL A 44 17.64 -27.61 14.73
CA VAL A 44 16.31 -27.82 15.31
C VAL A 44 15.67 -26.46 15.56
N TRP A 45 14.70 -26.11 14.73
CA TRP A 45 13.96 -24.86 14.84
C TRP A 45 12.93 -24.94 15.95
N SER A 46 12.79 -23.86 16.73
CA SER A 46 11.68 -23.73 17.66
C SER A 46 10.35 -23.65 16.91
N LYS A 47 9.22 -23.93 17.58
CA LYS A 47 7.88 -23.79 16.97
C LYS A 47 7.64 -22.39 16.41
N ALA A 48 8.17 -21.35 17.04
CA ALA A 48 8.07 -19.97 16.58
C ALA A 48 8.84 -19.75 15.27
N GLU A 49 10.07 -20.27 15.18
CA GLU A 49 10.89 -20.15 13.97
C GLU A 49 10.37 -21.00 12.81
N MET A 50 9.74 -22.15 13.07
CA MET A 50 9.05 -22.92 12.03
C MET A 50 7.87 -22.14 11.44
N LEU A 51 7.09 -21.46 12.30
CA LEU A 51 5.97 -20.64 11.87
C LEU A 51 6.45 -19.42 11.05
N GLU A 52 7.55 -18.82 11.47
CA GLU A 52 8.19 -17.70 10.77
C GLU A 52 8.76 -18.13 9.41
N LYS A 53 9.39 -19.31 9.33
CA LYS A 53 9.86 -19.91 8.09
C LYS A 53 8.72 -20.19 7.11
N GLN A 54 7.60 -20.75 7.57
CA GLN A 54 6.41 -20.95 6.73
C GLN A 54 5.88 -19.63 6.16
N ARG A 55 5.84 -18.57 6.97
CA ARG A 55 5.42 -17.24 6.53
C ARG A 55 6.40 -16.65 5.49
N CYS A 56 7.70 -16.83 5.68
CA CYS A 56 8.71 -16.44 4.69
C CYS A 56 8.53 -17.18 3.36
N GLU A 57 8.30 -18.49 3.41
CA GLU A 57 8.13 -19.33 2.23
C GLU A 57 6.85 -18.95 1.45
N GLU A 58 5.78 -18.62 2.17
CA GLU A 58 4.55 -18.08 1.59
C GLU A 58 4.79 -16.73 0.89
N VAL A 59 5.55 -15.82 1.49
CA VAL A 59 5.87 -14.51 0.88
C VAL A 59 6.78 -14.64 -0.34
N ILE A 60 7.70 -15.62 -0.36
CA ILE A 60 8.63 -15.87 -1.47
C ILE A 60 7.92 -16.55 -2.64
N ASN A 61 7.09 -17.56 -2.38
CA ASN A 61 6.43 -18.34 -3.44
C ASN A 61 5.13 -17.71 -3.95
N ASN A 62 4.47 -16.87 -3.15
CA ASN A 62 3.19 -16.32 -3.57
C ASN A 62 3.39 -15.12 -4.50
N LYS A 63 3.30 -15.40 -5.80
CA LYS A 63 3.41 -14.42 -6.89
C LYS A 63 2.25 -13.41 -6.92
N PHE A 64 1.14 -13.73 -6.26
CA PHE A 64 -0.05 -12.87 -6.16
C PHE A 64 -0.26 -12.50 -4.70
N SER A 65 0.45 -11.47 -4.21
CA SER A 65 0.32 -11.09 -2.81
C SER A 65 -0.91 -10.22 -2.59
N ILE A 66 -1.56 -10.42 -1.44
CA ILE A 66 -2.71 -9.63 -0.96
C ILE A 66 -2.39 -8.12 -1.01
N ASP A 67 -1.12 -7.75 -0.95
CA ASP A 67 -0.63 -6.37 -1.01
C ASP A 67 -0.83 -5.71 -2.38
N GLU A 68 -0.71 -6.47 -3.48
CA GLU A 68 -1.00 -5.98 -4.83
C GLU A 68 -2.50 -5.80 -5.02
N VAL A 69 -3.30 -6.74 -4.49
CA VAL A 69 -4.77 -6.64 -4.50
C VAL A 69 -5.22 -5.42 -3.69
N LEU A 70 -4.63 -5.21 -2.51
CA LEU A 70 -4.88 -4.03 -1.68
C LEU A 70 -4.50 -2.74 -2.41
N HIS A 71 -3.32 -2.68 -3.02
CA HIS A 71 -2.89 -1.51 -3.80
C HIS A 71 -3.87 -1.19 -4.95
N ILE A 72 -4.25 -2.19 -5.74
CA ILE A 72 -5.22 -2.03 -6.83
C ILE A 72 -6.58 -1.59 -6.26
N SER A 73 -7.02 -2.17 -5.15
CA SER A 73 -8.30 -1.81 -4.52
C SER A 73 -8.32 -0.36 -4.04
N VAL A 74 -7.23 0.16 -3.47
CA VAL A 74 -7.12 1.58 -3.07
C VAL A 74 -7.33 2.50 -4.27
N PHE A 75 -6.73 2.16 -5.41
CA PHE A 75 -6.91 2.92 -6.64
C PHE A 75 -8.35 2.86 -7.16
N VAL A 76 -8.93 1.65 -7.25
CA VAL A 76 -10.30 1.44 -7.73
C VAL A 76 -11.32 2.15 -6.83
N LEU A 77 -11.18 2.06 -5.50
CA LEU A 77 -12.06 2.72 -4.54
C LEU A 77 -12.03 4.25 -4.71
N THR A 78 -10.84 4.81 -4.93
CA THR A 78 -10.68 6.25 -5.17
C THR A 78 -11.40 6.70 -6.44
N LEU A 79 -11.29 5.93 -7.52
CA LEU A 79 -12.00 6.22 -8.78
C LEU A 79 -13.52 6.13 -8.62
N VAL A 80 -14.01 5.08 -7.95
CA VAL A 80 -15.45 4.92 -7.68
C VAL A 80 -15.97 6.08 -6.82
N PHE A 81 -15.20 6.50 -5.82
CA PHE A 81 -15.53 7.66 -4.99
C PHE A 81 -15.57 8.96 -5.80
N PHE A 82 -14.59 9.19 -6.67
CA PHE A 82 -14.56 10.35 -7.57
C PHE A 82 -15.80 10.43 -8.47
N ILE A 83 -16.13 9.33 -9.17
CA ILE A 83 -17.30 9.24 -10.04
C ILE A 83 -18.58 9.51 -9.23
N SER A 84 -18.66 8.97 -8.01
CA SER A 84 -19.80 9.17 -7.12
C SER A 84 -19.97 10.64 -6.72
N CYS A 85 -18.88 11.36 -6.44
CA CYS A 85 -18.89 12.79 -6.15
C CYS A 85 -19.38 13.61 -7.36
N VAL A 86 -18.85 13.33 -8.55
CA VAL A 86 -19.27 14.01 -9.78
C VAL A 86 -20.76 13.78 -10.08
N LEU A 87 -21.24 12.55 -9.93
CA LEU A 87 -22.66 12.21 -10.11
C LEU A 87 -23.55 12.90 -9.08
N LYS A 88 -23.13 12.97 -7.81
CA LYS A 88 -23.85 13.70 -6.76
C LYS A 88 -23.89 15.20 -7.06
N GLY A 89 -22.75 15.80 -7.42
CA GLY A 89 -22.67 17.22 -7.79
C GLY A 89 -23.62 17.56 -8.95
N ARG A 90 -23.64 16.73 -10.01
CA ARG A 90 -24.61 16.87 -11.11
C ARG A 90 -26.06 16.88 -10.66
N ARG A 91 -26.41 15.98 -9.72
CA ARG A 91 -27.79 15.92 -9.19
C ARG A 91 -28.14 17.16 -8.38
N VAL A 92 -27.19 17.73 -7.64
CA VAL A 92 -27.39 18.96 -6.87
C VAL A 92 -27.66 20.14 -7.79
N VAL A 93 -26.85 20.31 -8.84
CA VAL A 93 -27.05 21.37 -9.85
C VAL A 93 -28.42 21.28 -10.50
N LYS A 94 -28.77 20.10 -11.03
CA LYS A 94 -30.10 19.88 -11.64
C LYS A 94 -31.25 20.16 -10.67
N LYS A 95 -31.08 19.82 -9.39
CA LYS A 95 -32.09 20.08 -8.36
C LYS A 95 -32.20 21.59 -8.08
N ASN A 96 -31.08 22.29 -8.02
CA ASN A 96 -31.07 23.74 -7.81
C ASN A 96 -31.70 24.47 -9.00
N GLU A 97 -31.33 24.16 -10.24
CA GLU A 97 -31.97 24.72 -11.45
C GLU A 97 -33.50 24.54 -11.42
N ALA A 98 -33.99 23.39 -10.97
CA ALA A 98 -35.43 23.12 -10.85
C ALA A 98 -36.12 23.98 -9.77
N ILE A 99 -35.40 24.35 -8.71
CA ILE A 99 -35.92 25.15 -7.60
C ILE A 99 -35.87 26.64 -7.92
N THR A 100 -34.75 27.15 -8.43
CA THR A 100 -34.58 28.58 -8.74
C THR A 100 -35.19 29.00 -10.07
N ARG A 101 -35.52 28.05 -10.98
CA ARG A 101 -35.89 28.29 -12.39
C ARG A 101 -34.86 29.08 -13.19
N GLU A 102 -33.69 29.30 -12.59
CA GLU A 102 -32.54 29.94 -13.22
C GLU A 102 -31.72 28.83 -13.88
N LYS A 103 -31.43 28.99 -15.17
CA LYS A 103 -30.54 28.06 -15.86
C LYS A 103 -29.13 28.32 -15.38
N ALA A 104 -28.52 27.32 -14.77
CA ALA A 104 -27.10 27.39 -14.51
C ALA A 104 -26.32 27.33 -15.84
N ASP A 105 -25.16 28.00 -15.88
CA ASP A 105 -24.19 27.67 -16.91
C ASP A 105 -23.62 26.29 -16.59
N MET A 106 -24.24 25.28 -17.21
CA MET A 106 -23.88 23.88 -17.07
C MET A 106 -22.40 23.62 -17.37
N SER A 107 -21.72 24.45 -18.17
CA SER A 107 -20.29 24.27 -18.42
C SER A 107 -19.46 24.68 -17.20
N VAL A 108 -19.75 25.86 -16.65
CA VAL A 108 -19.02 26.43 -15.52
C VAL A 108 -19.28 25.61 -14.25
N GLU A 109 -20.53 25.29 -13.91
CA GLU A 109 -20.84 24.53 -12.70
C GLU A 109 -20.28 23.11 -12.73
N MET A 110 -20.32 22.45 -13.90
CA MET A 110 -19.71 21.14 -14.06
C MET A 110 -18.19 21.17 -13.90
N SER A 111 -17.54 22.23 -14.38
CA SER A 111 -16.09 22.40 -14.18
C SER A 111 -15.75 22.54 -12.70
N VAL A 112 -16.53 23.34 -11.95
CA VAL A 112 -16.35 23.53 -10.50
C VAL A 112 -16.58 22.23 -9.73
N ILE A 113 -17.65 21.49 -10.06
CA ILE A 113 -17.91 20.18 -9.46
C ILE A 113 -16.75 19.22 -9.72
N PHE A 114 -16.23 19.21 -10.94
CA PHE A 114 -15.14 18.31 -11.31
C PHE A 114 -13.86 18.64 -10.53
N VAL A 115 -13.50 19.93 -10.44
CA VAL A 115 -12.33 20.38 -9.66
C VAL A 115 -12.48 20.05 -8.17
N LEU A 116 -13.64 20.36 -7.57
CA LEU A 116 -13.90 20.05 -6.16
C LEU A 116 -13.88 18.53 -5.91
N SER A 117 -14.52 17.75 -6.78
CA SER A 117 -14.52 16.29 -6.67
C SER A 117 -13.10 15.74 -6.79
N PHE A 118 -12.27 16.30 -7.68
CA PHE A 118 -10.90 15.90 -7.86
C PHE A 118 -10.08 16.16 -6.59
N VAL A 119 -10.14 17.38 -6.03
CA VAL A 119 -9.43 17.75 -4.80
C VAL A 119 -9.81 16.84 -3.64
N ILE A 120 -11.11 16.58 -3.44
CA ILE A 120 -11.58 15.71 -2.34
C ILE A 120 -11.12 14.27 -2.58
N SER A 121 -11.21 13.76 -3.81
CA SER A 121 -10.75 12.41 -4.16
C SER A 121 -9.25 12.23 -3.99
N THR A 122 -8.44 13.23 -4.34
CA THR A 122 -6.99 13.22 -4.09
C THR A 122 -6.70 13.15 -2.59
N PHE A 123 -7.44 13.91 -1.77
CA PHE A 123 -7.28 13.85 -0.33
C PHE A 123 -7.60 12.45 0.24
N VAL A 124 -8.71 11.85 -0.22
CA VAL A 124 -9.09 10.48 0.17
C VAL A 124 -8.04 9.46 -0.29
N PHE A 125 -7.51 9.60 -1.51
CA PHE A 125 -6.44 8.76 -2.02
C PHE A 125 -5.21 8.79 -1.12
N VAL A 126 -4.76 9.99 -0.74
CA VAL A 126 -3.59 10.16 0.14
C VAL A 126 -3.83 9.49 1.49
N LEU A 127 -5.01 9.65 2.09
CA LEU A 127 -5.34 8.99 3.35
C LEU A 127 -5.33 7.46 3.24
N LEU A 128 -5.93 6.91 2.18
CA LEU A 128 -5.94 5.47 1.93
C LEU A 128 -4.53 4.94 1.64
N TYR A 129 -3.72 5.72 0.92
CA TYR A 129 -2.35 5.37 0.60
C TYR A 129 -1.46 5.35 1.85
N VAL A 130 -1.59 6.34 2.74
CA VAL A 130 -0.89 6.33 4.03
C VAL A 130 -1.31 5.11 4.86
N ALA A 131 -2.61 4.80 4.92
CA ALA A 131 -3.09 3.60 5.63
C ALA A 131 -2.53 2.30 5.01
N TYR A 132 -2.42 2.23 3.68
CA TYR A 132 -1.79 1.12 2.98
C TYR A 132 -0.32 0.95 3.35
N ILE A 133 0.46 2.04 3.39
CA ILE A 133 1.87 1.99 3.81
C ILE A 133 1.99 1.53 5.27
N VAL A 134 1.15 2.05 6.19
CA VAL A 134 1.14 1.61 7.59
C VAL A 134 0.80 0.12 7.70
N PHE A 135 -0.16 -0.37 6.91
CA PHE A 135 -0.51 -1.79 6.87
C PHE A 135 0.67 -2.64 6.41
N LEU A 136 1.39 -2.22 5.36
CA LEU A 136 2.59 -2.91 4.91
C LEU A 136 3.68 -2.95 6.00
N SER A 137 3.92 -1.84 6.69
CA SER A 137 4.91 -1.76 7.77
C SER A 137 4.54 -2.56 9.03
N TYR A 138 3.26 -2.86 9.26
CA TYR A 138 2.85 -3.75 10.34
C TYR A 138 2.97 -5.23 9.94
N LYS A 139 2.72 -5.54 8.66
CA LYS A 139 2.73 -6.90 8.12
C LYS A 139 4.14 -7.44 7.90
N TYR A 140 5.06 -6.59 7.47
CA TYR A 140 6.46 -6.89 7.13
C TYR A 140 7.41 -6.21 8.12
#